data_AF-A0A2R6J7Y7-F1
#
_entry.id   AF-A0A2R6J7Y7-F1
#
_cell.length_a   1.000
_cell.length_b   1.000
_cell.length_c   1.000
_cell.angle_alpha   90.00
_cell.angle_beta   90.00
_cell.angle_gamma   90.00
#
_symmetry.space_group_name_H-M   'P 1'
#
loop_
_entity.id
_entity.type
_entity.pdbx_description
1 polymer ?
#
loop_
_entity_poly.entity_id
_entity_poly.type
_entity_poly.pdbx_seq_one_letter_code
_entity_poly.pdbx_strand_id
1 'polypeptide(L)'
;MDADTVMDEWEASPFDDGLDELARLRSRGFSGAVEAGTDWLFLSAGEPVAVVSSPNEAPQPGDADAFEGASGRAHEAPHPTAARLAPMLALEGEVRGEYFTDDTPLSTVHETLSDGGFSGYVELSRNVLSGDYYAVYDDGAAEYVGFIGSSNRLITDGEAESKAESEVGIYSVVAVDLPDVDLPDAAAPTSTRTGATTTTGTGATTADDGGGPETVDDADADTGLFDDSDDSMTEHDDGISAGGGPSDPEPAAGGHDAGTTGRVDGTTTGGPDLETTGDTGVETTDDPDETTAVPSLDPEESGRIGAAVDNESDDGTATVGTETETTPASEPATGTTDRGTATAAELETLRTELETLRRTQERLSERVSALESGGGTGAPTESGGGGRPSTGSSLSPAEALSRTTLFVREGTRGGPTLEDVHAGDADRRTLAANVRLELHTRFDEDGVTVDGEPFESFLTDTGAYAFVEWLATTLPFEIRSTDSEEPMQYIYDALPEVDRVFFDETVSVDGDQEVTFDVVVRNRMGDPLFVATLEEGPDPTSAGAIEPFITRASDLCADSDSLGGAFVVTESYFESDGLELAREATSKSLLSREKHRSFVSLTRKDGYHLCLVEAREDALYMTLPEL
;
A
#
# COMPACT_ATOMS: atom_id res chain seq x y z
N MET A 1 -0.05 12.64 1.86
CA MET A 1 0.86 13.39 0.95
C MET A 1 1.20 14.76 1.52
N ASP A 2 2.39 15.29 1.22
CA ASP A 2 2.82 16.67 1.55
C ASP A 2 2.67 17.63 0.36
N ALA A 3 2.66 18.94 0.63
CA ALA A 3 2.44 19.98 -0.38
C ALA A 3 3.49 20.01 -1.52
N ASP A 4 4.77 19.78 -1.21
CA ASP A 4 5.85 19.63 -2.20
C ASP A 4 5.50 18.57 -3.26
N THR A 5 5.06 17.38 -2.81
CA THR A 5 4.73 16.24 -3.67
C THR A 5 3.52 16.51 -4.57
N VAL A 6 2.57 17.34 -4.12
CA VAL A 6 1.45 17.80 -4.95
C VAL A 6 1.91 18.77 -6.06
N MET A 7 3.01 19.51 -5.84
CA MET A 7 3.50 20.58 -6.72
C MET A 7 4.65 20.18 -7.67
N ASP A 8 5.39 19.09 -7.42
CA ASP A 8 6.62 18.73 -8.15
C ASP A 8 6.43 18.61 -9.68
N GLU A 9 5.25 18.18 -10.14
CA GLU A 9 4.93 18.04 -11.58
C GLU A 9 4.34 19.31 -12.25
N TRP A 10 4.18 20.44 -11.55
CA TRP A 10 3.49 21.62 -12.10
C TRP A 10 4.34 22.38 -13.15
N GLU A 11 3.71 22.83 -14.25
CA GLU A 11 4.45 23.48 -15.35
C GLU A 11 4.87 24.92 -14.97
N ALA A 12 6.16 25.09 -14.64
CA ALA A 12 6.73 26.32 -14.11
C ALA A 12 7.08 27.37 -15.19
N SER A 13 6.13 28.25 -15.53
CA SER A 13 6.29 29.36 -16.49
C SER A 13 6.87 30.66 -15.86
N PRO A 14 7.38 31.63 -16.64
CA PRO A 14 7.80 32.94 -16.11
C PRO A 14 6.62 33.86 -15.76
N PHE A 15 6.70 34.56 -14.63
CA PHE A 15 5.74 35.59 -14.23
C PHE A 15 6.41 36.97 -14.17
N ASP A 16 5.78 37.97 -14.79
CA ASP A 16 6.24 39.36 -14.94
C ASP A 16 5.02 40.30 -14.87
N ASP A 17 5.21 41.62 -14.86
CA ASP A 17 4.17 42.67 -14.72
C ASP A 17 3.35 42.65 -13.40
N GLY A 18 3.58 41.70 -12.48
CA GLY A 18 2.93 41.66 -11.15
C GLY A 18 1.40 41.58 -11.23
N LEU A 19 0.72 42.47 -10.50
CA LEU A 19 -0.76 42.56 -10.47
C LEU A 19 -1.41 42.62 -11.87
N ASP A 20 -0.74 43.21 -12.87
CA ASP A 20 -1.27 43.32 -14.23
C ASP A 20 -1.30 41.97 -14.99
N GLU A 21 -0.38 41.04 -14.72
CA GLU A 21 -0.46 39.66 -15.25
C GLU A 21 -1.28 38.76 -14.32
N LEU A 22 -1.24 38.98 -13.00
CA LEU A 22 -2.11 38.28 -12.05
C LEU A 22 -3.59 38.46 -12.42
N ALA A 23 -4.02 39.68 -12.75
CA ALA A 23 -5.36 39.95 -13.27
C ALA A 23 -5.66 39.19 -14.59
N ARG A 24 -4.65 38.95 -15.45
CA ARG A 24 -4.79 38.17 -16.68
C ARG A 24 -4.90 36.66 -16.40
N LEU A 25 -4.13 36.13 -15.44
CA LEU A 25 -4.21 34.75 -14.95
C LEU A 25 -5.59 34.47 -14.35
N ARG A 26 -6.08 35.37 -13.47
CA ARG A 26 -7.45 35.30 -12.95
C ARG A 26 -8.49 35.32 -14.08
N SER A 27 -8.36 36.25 -15.04
CA SER A 27 -9.32 36.37 -16.15
C SER A 27 -9.36 35.18 -17.13
N ARG A 28 -8.34 34.30 -17.13
CA ARG A 28 -8.32 33.07 -17.97
C ARG A 28 -8.76 31.82 -17.23
N GLY A 29 -9.03 31.90 -15.92
CA GLY A 29 -9.31 30.74 -15.08
C GLY A 29 -8.06 29.92 -14.71
N PHE A 30 -6.91 30.57 -14.56
CA PHE A 30 -5.65 29.89 -14.19
C PHE A 30 -5.78 29.13 -12.87
N SER A 31 -5.20 27.93 -12.81
CA SER A 31 -5.09 27.12 -11.59
C SER A 31 -3.63 26.79 -11.31
N GLY A 32 -3.20 26.91 -10.06
CA GLY A 32 -1.82 26.68 -9.62
C GLY A 32 -1.32 27.77 -8.69
N ALA A 33 0.00 27.98 -8.65
CA ALA A 33 0.64 28.95 -7.75
C ALA A 33 1.48 29.98 -8.50
N VAL A 34 1.47 31.22 -7.99
CA VAL A 34 2.39 32.29 -8.43
C VAL A 34 3.42 32.53 -7.34
N GLU A 35 4.70 32.27 -7.67
CA GLU A 35 5.88 32.46 -6.82
C GLU A 35 6.40 33.90 -6.97
N ALA A 36 6.46 34.66 -5.87
CA ALA A 36 7.06 35.98 -5.77
C ALA A 36 8.09 36.04 -4.63
N GLY A 37 9.31 35.56 -4.91
CA GLY A 37 10.41 35.58 -3.94
C GLY A 37 10.30 34.47 -2.89
N THR A 38 9.66 34.77 -1.76
CA THR A 38 9.33 33.77 -0.72
C THR A 38 7.85 33.43 -0.67
N ASP A 39 7.01 34.23 -1.33
CA ASP A 39 5.56 34.24 -1.10
C ASP A 39 4.84 33.65 -2.31
N TRP A 40 3.91 32.74 -2.06
CA TRP A 40 3.24 31.92 -3.06
C TRP A 40 1.73 32.16 -2.99
N LEU A 41 1.16 32.72 -4.06
CA LEU A 41 -0.28 32.96 -4.19
C LEU A 41 -0.92 31.81 -4.96
N PHE A 42 -1.79 31.08 -4.30
CA PHE A 42 -2.53 29.96 -4.88
C PHE A 42 -3.84 30.42 -5.52
N LEU A 43 -4.14 29.89 -6.69
CA LEU A 43 -5.29 30.22 -7.52
C LEU A 43 -6.01 28.94 -7.94
N SER A 44 -7.32 28.87 -7.79
CA SER A 44 -8.17 27.80 -8.32
C SER A 44 -9.18 28.42 -9.29
N ALA A 45 -9.17 27.98 -10.56
CA ALA A 45 -10.03 28.52 -11.61
C ALA A 45 -10.03 30.07 -11.72
N GLY A 46 -8.94 30.74 -11.35
CA GLY A 46 -8.80 32.21 -11.33
C GLY A 46 -9.28 32.92 -10.07
N GLU A 47 -9.75 32.18 -9.06
CA GLU A 47 -10.10 32.66 -7.73
C GLU A 47 -8.92 32.47 -6.76
N PRO A 48 -8.53 33.48 -5.96
CA PRO A 48 -7.40 33.36 -5.04
C PRO A 48 -7.80 32.56 -3.80
N VAL A 49 -7.02 31.51 -3.51
CA VAL A 49 -7.29 30.55 -2.43
C VAL A 49 -6.55 30.94 -1.14
N ALA A 50 -5.25 31.21 -1.24
CA ALA A 50 -4.39 31.56 -0.11
C ALA A 50 -3.10 32.23 -0.59
N VAL A 51 -2.44 32.98 0.30
CA VAL A 51 -1.01 33.31 0.16
C VAL A 51 -0.23 32.58 1.26
N VAL A 52 0.81 31.85 0.88
CA VAL A 52 1.70 31.13 1.80
C VAL A 52 3.14 31.62 1.63
N SER A 53 3.76 32.08 2.70
CA SER A 53 5.19 32.39 2.76
C SER A 53 5.98 31.11 3.02
N SER A 54 7.03 30.85 2.24
CA SER A 54 7.95 29.70 2.35
C SER A 54 7.26 28.32 2.51
N PRO A 55 6.33 27.95 1.61
CA PRO A 55 5.53 26.71 1.75
C PRO A 55 6.35 25.44 1.98
N ASN A 56 7.55 25.35 1.40
CA ASN A 56 8.40 24.17 1.37
C ASN A 56 9.55 24.20 2.43
N GLU A 57 9.53 25.13 3.39
CA GLU A 57 10.57 25.22 4.45
C GLU A 57 10.00 25.63 5.82
N ALA A 58 9.11 26.63 5.85
CA ALA A 58 8.52 27.18 7.07
C ALA A 58 7.19 27.87 6.73
N PRO A 59 6.16 27.11 6.31
CA PRO A 59 4.88 27.65 5.84
C PRO A 59 4.23 28.57 6.87
N GLN A 60 3.84 29.77 6.43
CA GLN A 60 3.08 30.75 7.20
C GLN A 60 2.06 31.44 6.28
N PRO A 61 0.91 31.94 6.78
CA PRO A 61 0.06 32.87 6.05
C PRO A 61 0.84 34.12 5.60
N GLY A 62 0.84 34.38 4.29
CA GLY A 62 1.49 35.54 3.66
C GLY A 62 0.51 36.68 3.34
N ASP A 63 0.95 37.63 2.51
CA ASP A 63 0.18 38.83 2.16
C ASP A 63 0.20 39.10 0.63
N ALA A 64 -0.92 39.55 0.08
CA ALA A 64 -1.07 39.93 -1.33
C ALA A 64 -0.18 41.12 -1.74
N ASP A 65 0.20 41.99 -0.80
CA ASP A 65 1.14 43.10 -1.02
C ASP A 65 2.49 42.63 -1.61
N ALA A 66 2.89 41.36 -1.40
CA ALA A 66 4.12 40.79 -1.98
C ALA A 66 4.14 40.78 -3.53
N PHE A 67 2.97 40.85 -4.18
CA PHE A 67 2.82 40.77 -5.64
C PHE A 67 2.76 42.15 -6.33
N GLU A 68 2.87 43.27 -5.59
CA GLU A 68 2.92 44.63 -6.14
C GLU A 68 4.16 44.87 -7.03
N GLY A 69 4.02 44.60 -8.33
CA GLY A 69 5.09 44.80 -9.32
C GLY A 69 6.22 43.77 -9.22
N ALA A 70 5.95 42.60 -8.66
CA ALA A 70 6.87 41.48 -8.59
C ALA A 70 7.07 40.78 -9.96
N SER A 71 8.20 40.09 -10.10
CA SER A 71 8.47 39.07 -11.12
C SER A 71 8.93 37.79 -10.43
N GLY A 72 8.64 36.65 -11.03
CA GLY A 72 8.91 35.33 -10.46
C GLY A 72 8.46 34.21 -11.40
N ARG A 73 7.65 33.27 -10.91
CA ARG A 73 7.15 32.14 -11.70
C ARG A 73 5.65 31.92 -11.48
N ALA A 74 4.99 31.33 -12.48
CA ALA A 74 3.64 30.80 -12.35
C ALA A 74 3.69 29.30 -12.68
N HIS A 75 3.43 28.48 -11.66
CA HIS A 75 3.44 27.02 -11.69
C HIS A 75 2.01 26.55 -11.96
N GLU A 76 1.75 26.06 -13.17
CA GLU A 76 0.40 25.68 -13.61
C GLU A 76 0.03 24.27 -13.12
N ALA A 77 -1.06 24.17 -12.36
CA ALA A 77 -1.53 22.93 -11.78
C ALA A 77 -2.41 22.13 -12.77
N PRO A 78 -2.31 20.79 -12.80
CA PRO A 78 -3.11 19.95 -13.69
C PRO A 78 -4.62 19.95 -13.38
N HIS A 79 -5.06 20.38 -12.18
CA HIS A 79 -6.47 20.56 -11.84
C HIS A 79 -6.71 21.70 -10.84
N PRO A 80 -7.84 22.43 -10.90
CA PRO A 80 -8.21 23.44 -9.90
C PRO A 80 -8.20 22.89 -8.46
N THR A 81 -8.71 21.68 -8.26
CA THR A 81 -8.75 21.01 -6.94
C THR A 81 -7.37 20.78 -6.36
N ALA A 82 -6.37 20.41 -7.18
CA ALA A 82 -4.98 20.27 -6.73
C ALA A 82 -4.38 21.63 -6.31
N ALA A 83 -4.75 22.71 -7.00
CA ALA A 83 -4.34 24.06 -6.63
C ALA A 83 -5.03 24.59 -5.35
N ARG A 84 -6.25 24.11 -5.05
CA ARG A 84 -6.95 24.36 -3.77
C ARG A 84 -6.37 23.52 -2.62
N LEU A 85 -5.95 22.27 -2.90
CA LEU A 85 -5.36 21.36 -1.91
C LEU A 85 -3.94 21.77 -1.46
N ALA A 86 -3.06 22.19 -2.39
CA ALA A 86 -1.67 22.52 -2.07
C ALA A 86 -1.47 23.50 -0.89
N PRO A 87 -2.17 24.65 -0.79
CA PRO A 87 -2.03 25.54 0.37
C PRO A 87 -2.65 24.96 1.65
N MET A 88 -3.66 24.07 1.53
CA MET A 88 -4.27 23.40 2.68
C MET A 88 -3.33 22.38 3.32
N LEU A 89 -2.59 21.62 2.51
CA LEU A 89 -1.51 20.75 2.99
C LEU A 89 -0.36 21.57 3.58
N ALA A 90 0.07 22.64 2.89
CA ALA A 90 1.20 23.46 3.33
C ALA A 90 0.97 24.14 4.69
N LEU A 91 -0.27 24.51 5.03
CA LEU A 91 -0.59 25.21 6.28
C LEU A 91 -0.95 24.28 7.46
N GLU A 92 -0.89 22.95 7.30
CA GLU A 92 -1.13 21.92 8.34
C GLU A 92 -2.38 22.15 9.23
N GLY A 93 -3.56 21.78 8.70
CA GLY A 93 -4.85 22.00 9.39
C GLY A 93 -5.09 21.20 10.68
N GLU A 94 -6.18 21.53 11.38
CA GLU A 94 -6.59 20.85 12.61
C GLU A 94 -7.36 19.57 12.29
N VAL A 95 -6.79 18.41 12.63
CA VAL A 95 -7.47 17.10 12.54
C VAL A 95 -8.67 17.07 13.49
N ARG A 96 -9.88 17.03 12.91
CA ARG A 96 -11.18 16.98 13.61
C ARG A 96 -11.56 15.56 14.05
N GLY A 97 -11.09 14.55 13.33
CA GLY A 97 -11.34 13.13 13.62
C GLY A 97 -10.69 12.20 12.60
N GLU A 98 -10.51 10.95 12.99
CA GLU A 98 -10.00 9.86 12.14
C GLU A 98 -11.01 8.71 12.18
N TYR A 99 -11.31 8.11 11.02
CA TYR A 99 -12.38 7.13 10.83
C TYR A 99 -11.95 6.02 9.85
N PHE A 100 -12.50 4.82 9.99
CA PHE A 100 -12.27 3.70 9.06
C PHE A 100 -13.46 3.57 8.10
N THR A 101 -13.23 3.43 6.79
CA THR A 101 -14.32 3.48 5.78
C THR A 101 -15.32 2.32 5.87
N ASP A 102 -14.91 1.15 6.40
CA ASP A 102 -15.81 0.00 6.62
C ASP A 102 -16.82 0.28 7.78
N ASP A 103 -16.36 0.93 8.85
CA ASP A 103 -17.19 1.35 9.99
C ASP A 103 -18.00 2.63 9.71
N THR A 104 -17.48 3.55 8.88
CA THR A 104 -18.10 4.84 8.57
C THR A 104 -17.71 5.28 7.15
N PRO A 105 -18.49 4.91 6.11
CA PRO A 105 -18.19 5.26 4.72
C PRO A 105 -18.09 6.77 4.49
N LEU A 106 -17.22 7.19 3.55
CA LEU A 106 -16.96 8.60 3.23
C LEU A 106 -18.25 9.40 2.99
N SER A 107 -19.23 8.84 2.29
CA SER A 107 -20.53 9.48 2.02
C SER A 107 -21.32 9.84 3.29
N THR A 108 -21.13 9.12 4.39
CA THR A 108 -21.78 9.40 5.69
C THR A 108 -21.23 10.68 6.32
N VAL A 109 -19.91 10.88 6.22
CA VAL A 109 -19.26 12.12 6.69
C VAL A 109 -19.47 13.25 5.68
N HIS A 110 -19.46 12.97 4.37
CA HIS A 110 -19.74 13.95 3.32
C HIS A 110 -21.07 14.69 3.53
N GLU A 111 -22.19 13.98 3.78
CA GLU A 111 -23.48 14.63 4.05
C GLU A 111 -23.38 15.62 5.24
N THR A 112 -22.66 15.24 6.30
CA THR A 112 -22.47 16.07 7.50
C THR A 112 -21.56 17.28 7.26
N LEU A 113 -20.48 17.14 6.49
CA LEU A 113 -19.55 18.23 6.17
C LEU A 113 -20.16 19.24 5.19
N SER A 114 -20.92 18.74 4.20
CA SER A 114 -21.60 19.54 3.20
C SER A 114 -22.74 20.37 3.81
N ASP A 115 -23.62 19.77 4.62
CA ASP A 115 -24.67 20.53 5.35
C ASP A 115 -24.08 21.48 6.42
N GLY A 116 -22.87 21.19 6.90
CA GLY A 116 -22.17 21.99 7.92
C GLY A 116 -21.43 23.23 7.39
N GLY A 117 -21.29 23.41 6.07
CA GLY A 117 -20.48 24.48 5.49
C GLY A 117 -18.98 24.31 5.77
N PHE A 118 -18.49 23.07 5.76
CA PHE A 118 -17.09 22.76 6.12
C PHE A 118 -16.09 23.31 5.10
N SER A 119 -14.91 23.74 5.59
CA SER A 119 -13.75 24.13 4.78
C SER A 119 -12.48 23.43 5.27
N GLY A 120 -11.71 22.89 4.34
CA GLY A 120 -10.58 22.01 4.61
C GLY A 120 -10.57 20.80 3.68
N TYR A 121 -10.11 19.65 4.15
CA TYR A 121 -10.10 18.42 3.35
C TYR A 121 -10.36 17.16 4.18
N VAL A 122 -10.80 16.10 3.52
CA VAL A 122 -10.76 14.73 4.03
C VAL A 122 -9.67 13.98 3.27
N GLU A 123 -8.69 13.46 3.99
CA GLU A 123 -7.58 12.66 3.45
C GLU A 123 -7.81 11.18 3.75
N LEU A 124 -7.95 10.36 2.70
CA LEU A 124 -7.96 8.90 2.75
C LEU A 124 -6.64 8.40 2.12
N SER A 125 -5.61 8.24 2.95
CA SER A 125 -4.26 7.80 2.54
C SER A 125 -3.69 6.62 3.35
N ARG A 126 -4.26 6.30 4.53
CA ARG A 126 -3.74 5.22 5.39
C ARG A 126 -4.46 3.90 5.16
N ASN A 127 -3.69 2.83 4.97
CA ASN A 127 -4.18 1.48 4.63
C ASN A 127 -5.03 1.44 3.33
N VAL A 128 -4.78 2.37 2.40
CA VAL A 128 -5.48 2.49 1.12
C VAL A 128 -4.68 1.76 0.04
N LEU A 129 -5.35 0.98 -0.82
CA LEU A 129 -4.65 0.06 -1.72
C LEU A 129 -4.17 0.72 -3.01
N SER A 130 -4.84 1.75 -3.52
CA SER A 130 -4.52 2.32 -4.84
C SER A 130 -3.87 3.71 -4.86
N GLY A 131 -3.84 4.46 -3.75
CA GLY A 131 -3.18 5.77 -3.66
C GLY A 131 -3.72 6.69 -2.56
N ASP A 132 -3.24 7.93 -2.52
CA ASP A 132 -3.73 8.97 -1.61
C ASP A 132 -4.95 9.68 -2.23
N TYR A 133 -6.07 9.75 -1.51
CA TYR A 133 -7.31 10.39 -1.95
C TYR A 133 -7.68 11.58 -1.07
N TYR A 134 -8.14 12.67 -1.71
CA TYR A 134 -8.55 13.90 -1.06
C TYR A 134 -9.92 14.35 -1.55
N ALA A 135 -10.84 14.57 -0.60
CA ALA A 135 -12.05 15.35 -0.83
C ALA A 135 -11.82 16.75 -0.24
N VAL A 136 -11.69 17.75 -1.11
CA VAL A 136 -11.40 19.15 -0.74
C VAL A 136 -12.72 19.90 -0.60
N TYR A 137 -12.95 20.56 0.53
CA TYR A 137 -14.20 21.25 0.86
C TYR A 137 -14.01 22.76 0.95
N ASP A 138 -14.99 23.50 0.43
CA ASP A 138 -15.04 24.97 0.38
C ASP A 138 -16.50 25.43 0.58
N ASP A 139 -16.82 26.01 1.74
CA ASP A 139 -18.21 26.34 2.18
C ASP A 139 -19.18 25.14 2.05
N GLY A 140 -18.68 23.93 2.34
CA GLY A 140 -19.41 22.67 2.20
C GLY A 140 -19.47 22.09 0.78
N ALA A 141 -19.00 22.79 -0.26
CA ALA A 141 -18.89 22.21 -1.60
C ALA A 141 -17.63 21.34 -1.71
N ALA A 142 -17.78 20.07 -2.08
CA ALA A 142 -16.68 19.12 -2.21
C ALA A 142 -16.20 18.97 -3.66
N GLU A 143 -14.88 18.90 -3.85
CA GLU A 143 -14.21 18.46 -5.08
C GLU A 143 -13.24 17.31 -4.76
N TYR A 144 -13.19 16.27 -5.60
CA TYR A 144 -12.34 15.09 -5.35
C TYR A 144 -11.08 15.09 -6.23
N VAL A 145 -9.97 14.67 -5.65
CA VAL A 145 -8.70 14.41 -6.33
C VAL A 145 -8.03 13.18 -5.70
N GLY A 146 -7.33 12.38 -6.51
CA GLY A 146 -6.57 11.23 -6.05
C GLY A 146 -5.24 11.10 -6.79
N PHE A 147 -4.25 10.53 -6.12
CA PHE A 147 -2.90 10.33 -6.64
C PHE A 147 -2.58 8.84 -6.56
N ILE A 148 -2.71 8.13 -7.70
CA ILE A 148 -2.78 6.66 -7.71
C ILE A 148 -1.52 5.98 -8.27
N GLY A 149 -1.15 4.88 -7.63
CA GLY A 149 0.01 4.04 -7.97
C GLY A 149 1.37 4.70 -7.73
N SER A 150 2.44 3.94 -7.97
CA SER A 150 3.83 4.36 -7.74
C SER A 150 4.32 5.51 -8.62
N SER A 151 3.57 5.89 -9.65
CA SER A 151 3.81 7.10 -10.47
C SER A 151 2.96 8.30 -10.07
N ASN A 152 2.32 8.26 -8.88
CA ASN A 152 1.52 9.35 -8.32
C ASN A 152 0.42 9.90 -9.25
N ARG A 153 -0.14 9.05 -10.14
CA ARG A 153 -0.97 9.51 -11.27
C ARG A 153 -2.21 10.25 -10.75
N LEU A 154 -2.35 11.51 -11.14
CA LEU A 154 -3.54 12.30 -10.85
C LEU A 154 -4.81 11.70 -11.49
N ILE A 155 -5.86 11.63 -10.69
CA ILE A 155 -7.26 11.44 -11.07
C ILE A 155 -8.12 12.50 -10.38
N THR A 156 -9.23 12.89 -10.99
CA THR A 156 -10.03 14.05 -10.55
C THR A 156 -11.52 13.75 -10.61
N ASP A 157 -12.31 14.62 -9.98
CA ASP A 157 -13.77 14.66 -10.10
C ASP A 157 -14.40 13.29 -9.78
N GLY A 158 -15.39 12.86 -10.59
CA GLY A 158 -16.07 11.58 -10.44
C GLY A 158 -15.18 10.33 -10.58
N GLU A 159 -13.98 10.40 -11.18
CA GLU A 159 -13.02 9.26 -11.18
C GLU A 159 -12.36 9.14 -9.80
N ALA A 160 -12.01 10.27 -9.18
CA ALA A 160 -11.48 10.30 -7.82
C ALA A 160 -12.54 9.96 -6.77
N GLU A 161 -13.74 10.53 -6.87
CA GLU A 161 -14.90 10.27 -6.00
C GLU A 161 -15.28 8.78 -5.99
N SER A 162 -15.60 8.22 -7.16
CA SER A 162 -16.05 6.82 -7.28
C SER A 162 -15.02 5.82 -6.77
N LYS A 163 -13.73 6.16 -6.88
CA LYS A 163 -12.63 5.34 -6.35
C LYS A 163 -12.47 5.52 -4.85
N ALA A 164 -12.46 6.75 -4.33
CA ALA A 164 -12.38 7.02 -2.89
C ALA A 164 -13.52 6.33 -2.11
N GLU A 165 -14.76 6.36 -2.62
CA GLU A 165 -15.88 5.62 -2.02
C GLU A 165 -15.74 4.09 -2.10
N SER A 166 -14.89 3.57 -2.99
CA SER A 166 -14.62 2.13 -3.17
C SER A 166 -13.37 1.65 -2.41
N GLU A 167 -12.55 2.54 -1.87
CA GLU A 167 -11.34 2.16 -1.12
C GLU A 167 -11.65 1.86 0.36
N VAL A 168 -11.10 0.77 0.85
CA VAL A 168 -11.07 0.46 2.28
C VAL A 168 -9.81 1.09 2.87
N GLY A 169 -9.93 1.85 3.96
CA GLY A 169 -8.81 2.53 4.60
C GLY A 169 -9.23 3.47 5.73
N ILE A 170 -8.26 4.14 6.34
CA ILE A 170 -8.47 5.15 7.40
C ILE A 170 -8.37 6.54 6.79
N TYR A 171 -9.39 7.38 7.00
CA TYR A 171 -9.39 8.78 6.61
C TYR A 171 -9.33 9.74 7.80
N SER A 172 -8.69 10.89 7.58
CA SER A 172 -8.59 12.01 8.50
C SER A 172 -9.45 13.17 7.98
N VAL A 173 -10.30 13.74 8.84
CA VAL A 173 -11.03 14.99 8.54
C VAL A 173 -10.20 16.16 9.06
N VAL A 174 -9.71 17.03 8.17
CA VAL A 174 -8.76 18.10 8.50
C VAL A 174 -9.38 19.47 8.19
N ALA A 175 -9.65 20.26 9.22
CA ALA A 175 -10.20 21.60 9.07
C ALA A 175 -9.07 22.62 8.80
N VAL A 176 -9.23 23.46 7.77
CA VAL A 176 -8.22 24.48 7.42
C VAL A 176 -8.86 25.86 7.37
N ASP A 177 -8.36 26.76 8.23
CA ASP A 177 -8.74 28.18 8.25
C ASP A 177 -7.83 28.94 7.27
N LEU A 178 -8.29 29.10 6.02
CA LEU A 178 -7.58 29.86 4.99
C LEU A 178 -7.97 31.36 5.09
N PRO A 179 -7.00 32.29 5.10
CA PRO A 179 -7.29 33.72 5.21
C PRO A 179 -7.82 34.31 3.89
N ASP A 180 -8.87 35.13 3.96
CA ASP A 180 -9.41 35.91 2.83
C ASP A 180 -8.31 36.68 2.06
N VAL A 181 -8.14 36.38 0.77
CA VAL A 181 -7.14 37.05 -0.08
C VAL A 181 -7.75 38.22 -0.86
N ASP A 182 -7.77 39.41 -0.25
CA ASP A 182 -8.15 40.66 -0.92
C ASP A 182 -7.00 41.12 -1.86
N LEU A 183 -7.07 40.71 -3.14
CA LEU A 183 -6.11 41.11 -4.16
C LEU A 183 -6.39 42.55 -4.64
N PRO A 184 -5.44 43.50 -4.52
CA PRO A 184 -5.64 44.88 -4.94
C PRO A 184 -5.94 44.98 -6.45
N ASP A 185 -7.05 45.67 -6.77
CA ASP A 185 -7.56 45.84 -8.13
C ASP A 185 -6.51 46.53 -9.03
N ALA A 186 -6.09 45.82 -10.09
CA ALA A 186 -4.92 46.18 -10.89
C ALA A 186 -5.03 47.62 -11.42
N ALA A 187 -4.03 48.45 -11.13
CA ALA A 187 -4.11 49.90 -11.15
C ALA A 187 -4.54 50.48 -12.52
N ALA A 188 -5.86 50.64 -12.68
CA ALA A 188 -6.53 50.76 -13.98
C ALA A 188 -5.75 51.65 -14.97
N PRO A 189 -5.33 51.10 -16.14
CA PRO A 189 -4.21 51.61 -16.89
C PRO A 189 -4.41 53.08 -17.23
N THR A 190 -3.56 53.93 -16.62
CA THR A 190 -3.69 55.39 -16.71
C THR A 190 -3.54 55.79 -18.16
N SER A 191 -4.69 55.94 -18.82
CA SER A 191 -4.86 56.17 -20.24
C SER A 191 -4.37 57.56 -20.60
N THR A 192 -3.05 57.68 -20.66
CA THR A 192 -2.28 58.90 -20.90
C THR A 192 -2.47 59.27 -22.36
N ARG A 193 -3.63 59.90 -22.60
CA ARG A 193 -4.14 60.34 -23.90
C ARG A 193 -3.20 61.39 -24.48
N THR A 194 -2.12 60.90 -25.08
CA THR A 194 -1.09 61.70 -25.74
C THR A 194 -1.74 62.37 -26.95
N GLY A 195 -2.07 63.64 -26.80
CA GLY A 195 -2.86 64.40 -27.77
C GLY A 195 -2.10 64.67 -29.07
N ALA A 196 -2.19 63.73 -30.02
CA ALA A 196 -1.77 63.97 -31.40
C ALA A 196 -2.79 64.91 -32.09
N THR A 197 -2.32 66.10 -32.48
CA THR A 197 -3.19 67.18 -32.97
C THR A 197 -3.70 66.91 -34.39
N THR A 198 -4.92 67.35 -34.68
CA THR A 198 -5.56 67.29 -36.00
C THR A 198 -4.76 68.00 -37.10
N THR A 199 -4.61 67.36 -38.27
CA THR A 199 -4.38 68.03 -39.56
C THR A 199 -5.32 67.50 -40.63
N THR A 200 -5.84 68.39 -41.48
CA THR A 200 -6.97 68.14 -42.38
C THR A 200 -6.54 67.87 -43.83
N GLY A 201 -7.24 66.97 -44.53
CA GLY A 201 -7.06 66.69 -45.96
C GLY A 201 -7.88 65.47 -46.44
N THR A 202 -9.19 65.56 -46.61
CA THR A 202 -9.91 66.06 -47.81
C THR A 202 -10.03 65.03 -48.96
N GLY A 203 -11.16 64.32 -49.00
CA GLY A 203 -12.06 64.35 -50.17
C GLY A 203 -12.12 63.16 -51.15
N ALA A 204 -13.02 62.21 -50.90
CA ALA A 204 -13.93 61.50 -51.84
C ALA A 204 -14.74 60.45 -51.03
N THR A 205 -16.08 60.33 -50.95
CA THR A 205 -17.20 60.32 -51.94
C THR A 205 -17.03 59.24 -53.01
N THR A 206 -17.88 58.21 -53.16
CA THR A 206 -19.31 58.00 -52.83
C THR A 206 -19.52 56.85 -51.81
N ALA A 207 -20.59 56.73 -51.01
CA ALA A 207 -22.04 56.62 -51.31
C ALA A 207 -22.40 55.40 -52.20
N ASP A 208 -23.46 54.62 -51.94
CA ASP A 208 -24.65 54.84 -51.09
C ASP A 208 -25.26 53.51 -50.56
N ASP A 209 -26.21 53.57 -49.61
CA ASP A 209 -27.23 52.60 -49.10
C ASP A 209 -27.11 51.05 -49.33
N GLY A 210 -27.60 50.16 -48.45
CA GLY A 210 -28.35 50.35 -47.20
C GLY A 210 -29.41 49.24 -46.98
N GLY A 211 -29.48 48.68 -45.77
CA GLY A 211 -30.56 47.77 -45.32
C GLY A 211 -30.17 46.30 -45.09
N GLY A 212 -30.44 45.82 -43.87
CA GLY A 212 -30.66 44.39 -43.56
C GLY A 212 -32.17 44.09 -43.45
N PRO A 213 -32.63 43.05 -42.71
CA PRO A 213 -31.87 42.18 -41.79
C PRO A 213 -32.19 40.66 -41.92
N GLU A 214 -31.70 39.88 -40.95
CA GLU A 214 -32.15 38.55 -40.51
C GLU A 214 -32.08 37.29 -41.42
N THR A 215 -31.24 36.36 -40.95
CA THR A 215 -31.47 34.89 -40.82
C THR A 215 -31.28 33.90 -41.98
N VAL A 216 -30.86 32.70 -41.54
CA VAL A 216 -30.82 31.33 -42.11
C VAL A 216 -29.85 30.95 -43.25
N ASP A 217 -29.07 29.92 -42.92
CA ASP A 217 -28.79 28.68 -43.66
C ASP A 217 -27.60 28.49 -44.62
N ASP A 218 -27.31 27.18 -44.77
CA ASP A 218 -26.40 26.46 -45.66
C ASP A 218 -24.89 26.72 -45.54
N ALA A 219 -24.22 25.79 -44.86
CA ALA A 219 -22.83 25.44 -45.09
C ALA A 219 -22.75 24.19 -45.98
N ASP A 220 -22.11 24.33 -47.14
CA ASP A 220 -21.90 23.32 -48.20
C ASP A 220 -20.52 23.65 -48.82
N ALA A 221 -19.57 22.74 -49.10
CA ALA A 221 -19.49 21.27 -49.08
C ALA A 221 -18.05 20.87 -48.62
N ASP A 222 -17.53 19.64 -48.61
CA ASP A 222 -17.93 18.32 -49.14
C ASP A 222 -17.14 17.21 -48.39
N THR A 223 -17.37 15.94 -48.76
CA THR A 223 -16.66 14.69 -48.39
C THR A 223 -16.98 14.12 -46.99
N GLY A 224 -17.66 12.98 -46.85
CA GLY A 224 -18.47 12.21 -47.80
C GLY A 224 -18.23 10.69 -47.78
N LEU A 225 -19.25 9.93 -48.20
CA LEU A 225 -19.48 8.49 -48.04
C LEU A 225 -19.89 8.10 -46.61
N PHE A 226 -21.16 7.78 -46.31
CA PHE A 226 -22.10 6.75 -46.87
C PHE A 226 -21.74 5.32 -46.45
N ASP A 227 -22.67 4.46 -46.02
CA ASP A 227 -24.03 4.65 -45.46
C ASP A 227 -24.48 3.32 -44.79
N ASP A 228 -25.47 3.33 -43.90
CA ASP A 228 -26.01 2.13 -43.23
C ASP A 228 -27.40 1.73 -43.77
N SER A 229 -27.65 0.43 -43.97
CA SER A 229 -28.95 -0.20 -44.35
C SER A 229 -28.77 -1.72 -44.60
N ASP A 230 -29.73 -2.63 -44.33
CA ASP A 230 -31.00 -2.54 -43.58
C ASP A 230 -31.53 -3.98 -43.27
N ASP A 231 -32.41 -4.06 -42.26
CA ASP A 231 -33.46 -5.04 -41.90
C ASP A 231 -33.41 -6.60 -42.12
N SER A 232 -34.07 -7.25 -41.14
CA SER A 232 -34.70 -8.58 -40.95
C SER A 232 -34.60 -9.81 -41.91
N MET A 233 -34.36 -10.96 -41.26
CA MET A 233 -35.15 -12.23 -41.25
C MET A 233 -35.22 -13.24 -42.44
N THR A 234 -35.49 -14.49 -42.05
CA THR A 234 -36.02 -15.67 -42.80
C THR A 234 -35.14 -16.57 -43.71
N GLU A 235 -34.55 -17.60 -43.07
CA GLU A 235 -34.67 -19.06 -43.37
C GLU A 235 -34.16 -19.77 -44.67
N HIS A 236 -33.83 -21.07 -44.48
CA HIS A 236 -33.56 -22.17 -45.47
C HIS A 236 -32.21 -22.13 -46.25
N ASP A 237 -31.51 -23.24 -46.53
CA ASP A 237 -31.55 -24.66 -46.05
C ASP A 237 -30.24 -25.39 -46.48
N ASP A 238 -30.09 -26.68 -46.10
CA ASP A 238 -29.08 -27.68 -46.51
C ASP A 238 -27.62 -27.53 -46.00
N GLY A 239 -27.00 -28.63 -45.53
CA GLY A 239 -25.58 -28.61 -45.09
C GLY A 239 -24.93 -29.93 -44.61
N ILE A 240 -25.64 -30.75 -43.83
CA ILE A 240 -25.32 -32.15 -43.45
C ILE A 240 -23.94 -32.43 -42.79
N SER A 241 -23.95 -32.78 -41.50
CA SER A 241 -23.46 -34.11 -41.06
C SER A 241 -24.03 -34.51 -39.70
N ALA A 242 -24.55 -35.74 -39.59
CA ALA A 242 -25.07 -36.34 -38.36
C ALA A 242 -24.00 -37.25 -37.70
N GLY A 243 -24.08 -37.71 -36.45
CA GLY A 243 -25.12 -37.63 -35.40
C GLY A 243 -24.90 -38.83 -34.44
N GLY A 244 -25.57 -38.97 -33.29
CA GLY A 244 -26.56 -38.13 -32.62
C GLY A 244 -27.02 -38.83 -31.32
N GLY A 245 -27.78 -38.14 -30.46
CA GLY A 245 -28.52 -38.75 -29.34
C GLY A 245 -30.00 -38.97 -29.71
N PRO A 246 -30.93 -39.01 -28.74
CA PRO A 246 -30.77 -39.26 -27.30
C PRO A 246 -31.79 -40.32 -26.79
N SER A 247 -31.88 -40.55 -25.47
CA SER A 247 -33.15 -40.53 -24.67
C SER A 247 -32.95 -41.11 -23.26
N ASP A 248 -33.41 -40.37 -22.25
CA ASP A 248 -33.71 -40.84 -20.89
C ASP A 248 -35.12 -41.51 -20.86
N PRO A 249 -35.43 -42.43 -19.93
CA PRO A 249 -36.11 -42.01 -18.68
C PRO A 249 -35.80 -42.80 -17.38
N GLU A 250 -35.96 -42.10 -16.26
CA GLU A 250 -36.40 -42.57 -14.92
C GLU A 250 -37.49 -43.70 -14.90
N PRO A 251 -37.78 -44.38 -13.75
CA PRO A 251 -36.92 -44.73 -12.60
C PRO A 251 -37.23 -46.14 -11.97
N ALA A 252 -36.64 -46.40 -10.78
CA ALA A 252 -37.20 -47.17 -9.64
C ALA A 252 -37.00 -48.72 -9.45
N ALA A 253 -36.58 -49.04 -8.22
CA ALA A 253 -37.01 -50.14 -7.32
C ALA A 253 -36.61 -51.63 -7.51
N GLY A 254 -35.85 -52.15 -6.53
CA GLY A 254 -35.79 -53.56 -6.10
C GLY A 254 -34.78 -54.49 -6.82
N GLY A 255 -34.20 -55.52 -6.21
CA GLY A 255 -34.20 -55.96 -4.80
C GLY A 255 -34.05 -57.49 -4.65
N HIS A 256 -33.22 -57.96 -3.68
CA HIS A 256 -33.01 -59.37 -3.26
C HIS A 256 -32.27 -60.29 -4.29
N ASP A 257 -31.58 -61.40 -3.96
CA ASP A 257 -30.85 -61.96 -2.79
C ASP A 257 -30.07 -63.22 -3.31
N ALA A 258 -29.09 -63.90 -2.70
CA ALA A 258 -28.32 -63.88 -1.44
C ALA A 258 -26.98 -64.66 -1.73
N GLY A 259 -25.95 -64.77 -0.88
CA GLY A 259 -25.66 -64.28 0.48
C GLY A 259 -24.79 -65.28 1.29
N THR A 260 -24.60 -65.00 2.60
CA THR A 260 -24.18 -65.93 3.69
C THR A 260 -22.72 -66.50 3.67
N THR A 261 -21.95 -66.67 4.76
CA THR A 261 -22.15 -66.75 6.24
C THR A 261 -21.03 -65.96 6.99
N GLY A 262 -21.01 -65.71 8.31
CA GLY A 262 -21.85 -66.10 9.48
C GLY A 262 -21.51 -65.27 10.76
N ARG A 263 -22.16 -65.55 11.92
CA ARG A 263 -22.21 -64.65 13.12
C ARG A 263 -21.65 -65.26 14.43
N VAL A 264 -21.37 -64.42 15.46
CA VAL A 264 -21.71 -64.55 16.92
C VAL A 264 -21.18 -63.33 17.73
N ASP A 265 -21.69 -62.91 18.91
CA ASP A 265 -23.10 -62.70 19.36
C ASP A 265 -23.21 -61.87 20.69
N GLY A 266 -24.33 -61.15 20.89
CA GLY A 266 -24.92 -60.67 22.17
C GLY A 266 -24.37 -59.42 22.93
N THR A 267 -25.05 -58.83 23.94
CA THR A 267 -26.48 -58.88 24.38
C THR A 267 -26.81 -57.92 25.58
N THR A 268 -27.78 -56.98 25.43
CA THR A 268 -28.61 -56.23 26.47
C THR A 268 -27.90 -55.43 27.60
N THR A 269 -28.40 -54.33 28.22
CA THR A 269 -29.67 -53.52 28.29
C THR A 269 -29.31 -52.08 28.80
N GLY A 270 -30.16 -51.07 29.06
CA GLY A 270 -31.63 -50.87 29.11
C GLY A 270 -32.01 -49.49 29.73
N GLY A 271 -33.30 -49.13 29.83
CA GLY A 271 -33.82 -47.88 30.48
C GLY A 271 -34.06 -48.00 32.00
N PRO A 272 -34.66 -47.04 32.74
CA PRO A 272 -35.77 -46.11 32.37
C PRO A 272 -35.51 -44.61 32.81
N ASP A 273 -36.48 -43.68 32.97
CA ASP A 273 -37.61 -43.16 32.16
C ASP A 273 -38.33 -42.01 32.96
N LEU A 274 -39.15 -41.14 32.32
CA LEU A 274 -40.03 -40.08 32.89
C LEU A 274 -39.33 -38.84 33.55
N GLU A 275 -39.97 -37.66 33.72
CA GLU A 275 -41.37 -37.23 33.51
C GLU A 275 -41.49 -35.78 32.97
N THR A 276 -42.70 -35.31 32.66
CA THR A 276 -43.01 -34.01 32.01
C THR A 276 -43.81 -33.06 32.91
N THR A 277 -43.55 -31.74 32.79
CA THR A 277 -44.53 -30.66 33.06
C THR A 277 -44.20 -29.44 32.19
N GLY A 278 -45.22 -28.64 31.89
CA GLY A 278 -45.12 -27.31 31.27
C GLY A 278 -46.44 -26.56 31.37
N ASP A 279 -46.43 -25.24 31.22
CA ASP A 279 -47.64 -24.42 31.05
C ASP A 279 -47.30 -23.08 30.35
N THR A 280 -48.32 -22.40 29.81
CA THR A 280 -48.43 -21.01 29.25
C THR A 280 -47.18 -20.11 29.12
N GLY A 281 -46.98 -19.32 28.05
CA GLY A 281 -47.93 -18.53 27.23
C GLY A 281 -48.00 -17.07 27.76
N VAL A 282 -47.90 -15.97 26.98
CA VAL A 282 -48.69 -15.56 25.80
C VAL A 282 -48.13 -14.22 25.22
N GLU A 283 -48.18 -14.02 23.88
CA GLU A 283 -48.27 -12.76 23.05
C GLU A 283 -47.53 -11.43 23.41
N THR A 284 -47.30 -10.41 22.53
CA THR A 284 -47.14 -10.21 21.06
C THR A 284 -46.89 -8.71 20.80
N THR A 285 -45.90 -8.34 19.97
CA THR A 285 -45.76 -7.12 19.10
C THR A 285 -44.45 -7.29 18.29
N ASP A 286 -44.40 -7.20 16.95
CA ASP A 286 -44.60 -6.07 16.02
C ASP A 286 -43.46 -5.03 16.01
N ASP A 287 -42.83 -4.90 14.83
CA ASP A 287 -41.72 -4.04 14.34
C ASP A 287 -42.08 -2.52 14.26
N PRO A 288 -41.19 -1.57 13.83
CA PRO A 288 -39.87 -1.71 13.18
C PRO A 288 -38.73 -0.75 13.65
N ASP A 289 -37.60 -0.81 12.93
CA ASP A 289 -36.58 0.24 12.67
C ASP A 289 -35.92 1.00 13.85
N GLU A 290 -34.60 0.92 13.94
CA GLU A 290 -33.77 1.88 14.66
C GLU A 290 -32.49 2.21 13.85
N THR A 291 -32.44 3.44 13.32
CA THR A 291 -31.29 3.97 12.57
C THR A 291 -30.17 4.41 13.50
N THR A 292 -28.95 3.92 13.29
CA THR A 292 -27.77 4.31 14.08
C THR A 292 -27.43 5.78 13.87
N ALA A 293 -27.66 6.62 14.89
CA ALA A 293 -27.37 8.05 14.81
C ALA A 293 -25.89 8.34 15.10
N VAL A 294 -25.23 9.07 14.20
CA VAL A 294 -23.90 9.67 14.46
C VAL A 294 -24.00 10.80 15.50
N PRO A 295 -22.98 11.02 16.35
CA PRO A 295 -22.99 12.07 17.36
C PRO A 295 -22.82 13.46 16.72
N SER A 296 -23.71 14.39 17.05
CA SER A 296 -23.69 15.75 16.50
C SER A 296 -22.44 16.53 16.92
N LEU A 297 -21.69 17.03 15.93
CA LEU A 297 -20.66 18.05 16.11
C LEU A 297 -21.30 19.44 16.09
N ASP A 298 -21.52 20.03 17.26
CA ASP A 298 -21.94 21.43 17.42
C ASP A 298 -20.72 22.25 17.89
N PRO A 299 -20.31 23.33 17.20
CA PRO A 299 -19.22 24.18 17.64
C PRO A 299 -19.61 25.05 18.88
N GLU A 300 -18.64 25.79 19.43
CA GLU A 300 -18.81 26.82 20.50
C GLU A 300 -18.85 26.39 22.00
N GLU A 301 -18.33 25.23 22.45
CA GLU A 301 -18.00 25.06 23.89
C GLU A 301 -16.63 24.43 24.23
N SER A 302 -15.67 25.28 24.62
CA SER A 302 -14.38 24.88 25.19
C SER A 302 -14.47 24.53 26.69
N GLY A 303 -14.43 23.24 27.04
CA GLY A 303 -14.70 22.77 28.42
C GLY A 303 -13.76 21.69 28.97
N ARG A 304 -12.53 22.05 29.36
CA ARG A 304 -11.54 21.17 30.02
C ARG A 304 -12.11 20.36 31.21
N ILE A 305 -12.20 19.03 31.07
CA ILE A 305 -12.48 18.08 32.18
C ILE A 305 -11.49 16.90 32.12
N GLY A 306 -11.11 16.37 33.29
CA GLY A 306 -10.33 15.13 33.40
C GLY A 306 -10.43 14.53 34.81
N ALA A 307 -10.21 13.21 34.90
CA ALA A 307 -10.35 12.36 36.09
C ALA A 307 -11.82 12.19 36.61
N ALA A 308 -12.18 11.14 37.34
CA ALA A 308 -11.37 10.00 37.85
C ALA A 308 -12.21 8.73 38.12
N VAL A 309 -11.51 7.60 38.23
CA VAL A 309 -11.78 6.42 39.09
C VAL A 309 -10.42 5.78 39.40
N ASP A 310 -10.11 5.14 40.51
CA ASP A 310 -10.55 5.14 41.91
C ASP A 310 -9.49 4.25 42.61
N ASN A 311 -8.89 4.65 43.73
CA ASN A 311 -8.26 3.70 44.65
C ASN A 311 -8.01 4.32 46.05
N GLU A 312 -8.40 3.60 47.11
CA GLU A 312 -8.20 4.00 48.52
C GLU A 312 -6.93 3.39 49.12
N SER A 313 -6.17 4.17 49.92
CA SER A 313 -5.45 3.65 51.09
C SER A 313 -5.00 4.74 52.07
N ASP A 314 -5.12 4.41 53.36
CA ASP A 314 -5.04 5.23 54.57
C ASP A 314 -3.60 5.48 55.10
N ASP A 315 -3.29 6.70 55.57
CA ASP A 315 -2.87 7.02 56.97
C ASP A 315 -2.66 8.55 57.16
N GLY A 316 -2.70 9.04 58.41
CA GLY A 316 -2.51 10.44 58.82
C GLY A 316 -1.04 10.92 58.83
N THR A 317 -0.72 12.18 59.11
CA THR A 317 -1.18 12.94 60.28
C THR A 317 -0.96 14.47 60.09
N ALA A 318 -1.79 15.30 60.70
CA ALA A 318 -1.76 16.76 60.55
C ALA A 318 -0.68 17.51 61.38
N THR A 319 -0.26 18.71 60.95
CA THR A 319 -0.64 20.00 61.61
C THR A 319 -0.03 21.28 61.01
N VAL A 320 -0.90 22.29 60.84
CA VAL A 320 -0.70 23.75 61.02
C VAL A 320 0.48 24.47 60.35
N GLY A 321 0.14 25.30 59.36
CA GLY A 321 1.01 26.18 58.57
C GLY A 321 1.68 27.39 59.26
N THR A 322 2.21 28.28 58.43
CA THR A 322 2.50 29.71 58.70
C THR A 322 2.74 30.43 57.37
N GLU A 323 2.16 31.62 57.20
CA GLU A 323 2.44 32.53 56.07
C GLU A 323 3.79 33.24 56.28
N THR A 324 4.63 33.36 55.24
CA THR A 324 5.76 34.33 55.24
C THR A 324 6.13 34.68 53.80
N GLU A 325 6.07 35.96 53.46
CA GLU A 325 6.60 36.50 52.20
C GLU A 325 8.14 36.41 52.17
N THR A 326 8.73 36.02 51.04
CA THR A 326 10.12 36.37 50.70
C THR A 326 10.27 36.42 49.18
N THR A 327 10.83 37.53 48.68
CA THR A 327 11.09 37.78 47.25
C THR A 327 12.30 36.98 46.73
N PRO A 328 12.41 36.75 45.40
CA PRO A 328 13.15 35.61 44.86
C PRO A 328 14.67 35.72 44.98
N ALA A 329 15.31 34.56 45.19
CA ALA A 329 16.72 34.32 44.91
C ALA A 329 16.87 33.57 43.58
N SER A 330 17.91 33.84 42.82
CA SER A 330 18.08 33.32 41.45
C SER A 330 18.43 31.83 41.41
N GLU A 331 17.66 31.05 40.65
CA GLU A 331 18.04 29.71 40.21
C GLU A 331 18.88 29.77 38.91
N PRO A 332 19.84 28.86 38.71
CA PRO A 332 20.61 28.76 37.47
C PRO A 332 19.83 27.99 36.39
N ALA A 333 19.93 28.42 35.14
CA ALA A 333 19.18 27.83 34.03
C ALA A 333 19.68 26.41 33.65
N THR A 334 18.96 25.38 34.10
CA THR A 334 19.10 24.00 33.62
C THR A 334 18.24 23.75 32.38
N GLY A 335 18.59 24.40 31.26
CA GLY A 335 17.89 24.28 29.97
C GLY A 335 18.79 24.10 28.74
N THR A 336 20.07 23.80 28.95
CA THR A 336 21.09 23.75 27.89
C THR A 336 21.68 22.34 27.67
N THR A 337 21.62 21.46 28.68
CA THR A 337 22.22 20.12 28.61
C THR A 337 21.52 19.23 27.57
N ASP A 338 20.19 19.28 27.55
CA ASP A 338 19.32 18.32 26.85
C ASP A 338 19.45 18.41 25.31
N ARG A 339 19.39 19.64 24.77
CA ARG A 339 19.71 19.92 23.36
C ARG A 339 21.16 19.56 23.01
N GLY A 340 22.07 19.66 23.98
CA GLY A 340 23.47 19.22 23.81
C GLY A 340 23.63 17.70 23.69
N THR A 341 22.74 16.91 24.31
CA THR A 341 22.71 15.45 24.17
C THR A 341 22.01 14.99 22.90
N ALA A 342 20.91 15.64 22.49
CA ALA A 342 20.22 15.33 21.23
C ALA A 342 21.16 15.51 20.02
N THR A 343 21.75 16.71 19.86
CA THR A 343 22.70 16.98 18.76
C THR A 343 23.98 16.14 18.86
N ALA A 344 24.35 15.62 20.04
CA ALA A 344 25.48 14.70 20.16
C ALA A 344 25.18 13.31 19.59
N ALA A 345 23.97 12.78 19.80
CA ALA A 345 23.52 11.51 19.24
C ALA A 345 23.31 11.61 17.71
N GLU A 346 22.69 12.69 17.25
CA GLU A 346 22.53 13.03 15.83
C GLU A 346 23.89 13.07 15.11
N LEU A 347 24.90 13.72 15.71
CA LEU A 347 26.28 13.73 15.22
C LEU A 347 27.01 12.38 15.35
N GLU A 348 26.46 11.37 16.01
CA GLU A 348 26.98 10.00 16.04
C GLU A 348 26.32 9.13 14.96
N THR A 349 25.01 9.32 14.72
CA THR A 349 24.27 8.76 13.57
C THR A 349 24.91 9.20 12.25
N LEU A 350 25.02 10.51 11.98
CA LEU A 350 25.60 11.04 10.73
C LEU A 350 27.07 10.63 10.53
N ARG A 351 27.83 10.33 11.60
CA ARG A 351 29.20 9.79 11.49
C ARG A 351 29.21 8.33 11.07
N THR A 352 28.28 7.53 11.62
CA THR A 352 28.11 6.12 11.29
C THR A 352 27.66 5.97 9.84
N GLU A 353 26.68 6.76 9.43
CA GLU A 353 26.19 6.87 8.06
C GLU A 353 27.30 7.28 7.08
N LEU A 354 28.09 8.32 7.40
CA LEU A 354 29.28 8.71 6.62
C LEU A 354 30.39 7.66 6.59
N GLU A 355 30.43 6.71 7.53
CA GLU A 355 31.35 5.57 7.45
C GLU A 355 30.79 4.47 6.53
N THR A 356 29.50 4.15 6.64
CA THR A 356 28.80 3.22 5.74
C THR A 356 28.86 3.70 4.28
N LEU A 357 28.54 4.97 4.01
CA LEU A 357 28.63 5.58 2.68
C LEU A 357 30.06 5.52 2.11
N ARG A 358 31.10 5.70 2.95
CA ARG A 358 32.49 5.54 2.52
C ARG A 358 32.86 4.11 2.20
N ARG A 359 32.45 3.13 3.01
CA ARG A 359 32.67 1.70 2.73
C ARG A 359 31.95 1.28 1.44
N THR A 360 30.74 1.78 1.21
CA THR A 360 30.00 1.59 -0.04
C THR A 360 30.71 2.26 -1.22
N GLN A 361 31.21 3.49 -1.07
CA GLN A 361 32.00 4.15 -2.12
C GLN A 361 33.30 3.37 -2.43
N GLU A 362 34.00 2.88 -1.40
CA GLU A 362 35.23 2.09 -1.56
C GLU A 362 34.93 0.78 -2.31
N ARG A 363 33.90 0.03 -1.88
CA ARG A 363 33.38 -1.17 -2.56
C ARG A 363 32.99 -0.90 -4.03
N LEU A 364 32.25 0.17 -4.32
CA LEU A 364 31.91 0.52 -5.71
C LEU A 364 33.15 0.93 -6.51
N SER A 365 34.11 1.65 -5.92
CA SER A 365 35.34 2.05 -6.60
C SER A 365 36.27 0.87 -6.90
N GLU A 366 36.27 -0.15 -6.04
CA GLU A 366 36.95 -1.42 -6.27
C GLU A 366 36.24 -2.24 -7.34
N ARG A 367 34.89 -2.31 -7.33
CA ARG A 367 34.10 -2.96 -8.40
C ARG A 367 34.31 -2.28 -9.75
N VAL A 368 34.36 -0.95 -9.81
CA VAL A 368 34.72 -0.20 -11.04
C VAL A 368 36.17 -0.50 -11.45
N SER A 369 37.13 -0.45 -10.53
CA SER A 369 38.55 -0.77 -10.84
C SER A 369 38.74 -2.20 -11.34
N ALA A 370 37.96 -3.16 -10.83
CA ALA A 370 37.95 -4.55 -11.27
C ALA A 370 37.35 -4.68 -12.69
N LEU A 371 36.25 -4.00 -12.98
CA LEU A 371 35.64 -3.96 -14.32
C LEU A 371 36.54 -3.27 -15.36
N GLU A 372 37.15 -2.13 -15.02
CA GLU A 372 38.13 -1.44 -15.88
C GLU A 372 39.39 -2.27 -16.12
N SER A 373 39.85 -3.02 -15.11
CA SER A 373 40.96 -3.98 -15.27
C SER A 373 40.55 -5.23 -16.07
N GLY A 374 39.28 -5.65 -15.98
CA GLY A 374 38.70 -6.80 -16.67
C GLY A 374 38.44 -6.58 -18.16
N GLY A 375 38.23 -5.33 -18.60
CA GLY A 375 38.03 -4.96 -20.02
C GLY A 375 39.23 -5.21 -20.96
N GLY A 376 40.31 -5.81 -20.46
CA GLY A 376 41.64 -5.90 -21.05
C GLY A 376 41.89 -6.85 -22.24
N THR A 377 40.90 -7.13 -23.10
CA THR A 377 41.04 -7.76 -24.45
C THR A 377 41.76 -9.14 -24.55
N GLY A 378 41.03 -10.19 -24.98
CA GLY A 378 41.65 -11.51 -25.23
C GLY A 378 40.97 -12.34 -26.34
N ALA A 379 41.35 -12.14 -27.61
CA ALA A 379 40.96 -13.04 -28.70
C ALA A 379 41.75 -14.37 -28.66
N PRO A 380 41.13 -15.52 -28.98
CA PRO A 380 41.74 -16.83 -28.74
C PRO A 380 42.96 -17.09 -29.64
N THR A 381 44.13 -17.28 -29.02
CA THR A 381 45.36 -17.72 -29.70
C THR A 381 45.75 -19.11 -29.21
N GLU A 382 45.56 -20.13 -30.04
CA GLU A 382 46.01 -21.49 -29.73
C GLU A 382 47.54 -21.59 -29.70
N SER A 383 48.11 -21.91 -28.54
CA SER A 383 49.43 -22.57 -28.39
C SER A 383 49.59 -23.12 -26.97
N GLY A 384 49.65 -24.45 -26.83
CA GLY A 384 49.62 -25.12 -25.52
C GLY A 384 50.95 -25.13 -24.77
N GLY A 385 50.90 -25.29 -23.43
CA GLY A 385 52.08 -25.15 -22.58
C GLY A 385 52.01 -25.67 -21.14
N GLY A 386 51.24 -26.72 -20.84
CA GLY A 386 51.44 -27.57 -19.65
C GLY A 386 51.55 -26.90 -18.27
N GLY A 387 50.46 -26.29 -17.79
CA GLY A 387 50.31 -25.86 -16.39
C GLY A 387 48.84 -25.82 -16.03
N ARG A 388 48.33 -26.86 -15.35
CA ARG A 388 46.91 -27.02 -15.03
C ARG A 388 46.55 -26.09 -13.86
N PRO A 389 45.71 -25.06 -14.04
CA PRO A 389 45.06 -24.41 -12.91
C PRO A 389 44.11 -25.41 -12.25
N SER A 390 43.93 -25.31 -10.94
CA SER A 390 42.73 -25.86 -10.30
C SER A 390 41.54 -24.98 -10.70
N THR A 391 40.97 -25.25 -11.88
CA THR A 391 39.60 -24.84 -12.17
C THR A 391 38.71 -25.50 -11.14
N GLY A 392 38.11 -24.72 -10.25
CA GLY A 392 36.98 -25.18 -9.45
C GLY A 392 35.86 -25.68 -10.36
N SER A 393 34.97 -26.48 -9.81
CA SER A 393 33.81 -26.94 -10.57
C SER A 393 32.90 -25.74 -10.83
N SER A 394 32.58 -25.45 -12.09
CA SER A 394 31.50 -24.52 -12.41
C SER A 394 30.18 -25.28 -12.35
N LEU A 395 29.20 -24.74 -11.62
CA LEU A 395 27.82 -25.23 -11.59
C LEU A 395 26.91 -24.21 -12.30
N SER A 396 25.70 -24.62 -12.67
CA SER A 396 24.60 -23.70 -12.97
C SER A 396 23.86 -23.31 -11.68
N PRO A 397 23.07 -22.22 -11.66
CA PRO A 397 22.27 -21.81 -10.51
C PRO A 397 21.43 -22.95 -9.92
N ALA A 398 20.61 -23.61 -10.74
CA ALA A 398 19.79 -24.75 -10.29
C ALA A 398 20.62 -25.96 -9.81
N GLU A 399 21.79 -26.24 -10.42
CA GLU A 399 22.66 -27.35 -9.97
C GLU A 399 23.35 -27.04 -8.62
N ALA A 400 23.55 -25.76 -8.30
CA ALA A 400 24.04 -25.30 -7.00
C ALA A 400 22.92 -25.30 -5.94
N LEU A 401 21.77 -24.68 -6.24
CA LEU A 401 20.63 -24.57 -5.33
C LEU A 401 20.06 -25.95 -4.95
N SER A 402 19.70 -26.79 -5.93
CA SER A 402 19.20 -28.17 -5.67
C SER A 402 20.18 -29.05 -4.89
N ARG A 403 21.48 -28.70 -4.83
CA ARG A 403 22.50 -29.41 -4.05
C ARG A 403 22.83 -28.78 -2.72
N THR A 404 22.17 -27.68 -2.38
CA THR A 404 22.35 -26.92 -1.15
C THR A 404 21.22 -27.24 -0.17
N THR A 405 21.54 -27.18 1.12
CA THR A 405 20.59 -27.30 2.21
C THR A 405 21.04 -26.35 3.31
N LEU A 406 20.15 -25.45 3.75
CA LEU A 406 20.41 -24.61 4.92
C LEU A 406 19.87 -25.28 6.18
N PHE A 407 20.52 -25.06 7.31
CA PHE A 407 20.07 -25.51 8.61
C PHE A 407 19.94 -24.32 9.57
N VAL A 408 18.79 -24.16 10.22
CA VAL A 408 18.57 -23.08 11.20
C VAL A 408 19.14 -23.51 12.56
N ARG A 409 20.09 -22.74 13.10
CA ARG A 409 20.94 -23.17 14.23
C ARG A 409 21.22 -22.06 15.25
N GLU A 410 21.39 -22.46 16.52
CA GLU A 410 21.94 -21.61 17.58
C GLU A 410 23.45 -21.44 17.42
N GLY A 411 23.93 -20.22 17.13
CA GLY A 411 25.35 -19.88 17.15
C GLY A 411 25.97 -19.90 18.55
N THR A 412 25.18 -19.62 19.60
CA THR A 412 25.54 -19.79 21.01
C THR A 412 24.45 -20.55 21.75
N ARG A 413 24.81 -21.70 22.35
CA ARG A 413 23.90 -22.51 23.17
C ARG A 413 23.28 -21.69 24.30
N GLY A 414 21.97 -21.54 24.31
CA GLY A 414 21.25 -20.76 25.32
C GLY A 414 21.45 -19.24 25.20
N GLY A 415 21.82 -18.77 24.00
CA GLY A 415 21.29 -17.50 23.50
C GLY A 415 19.84 -17.69 23.03
N PRO A 416 19.15 -16.60 22.63
CA PRO A 416 17.74 -16.66 22.23
C PRO A 416 17.51 -17.49 20.97
N THR A 417 16.35 -18.13 20.92
CA THR A 417 15.87 -19.03 19.87
C THR A 417 14.54 -18.55 19.30
N LEU A 418 14.06 -19.21 18.24
CA LEU A 418 12.69 -18.99 17.74
C LEU A 418 11.63 -19.42 18.77
N GLU A 419 11.91 -20.38 19.64
CA GLU A 419 11.04 -20.78 20.76
C GLU A 419 10.92 -19.65 21.80
N ASP A 420 12.02 -18.97 22.15
CA ASP A 420 12.01 -17.79 23.04
C ASP A 420 11.27 -16.59 22.41
N VAL A 421 11.39 -16.41 21.09
CA VAL A 421 10.67 -15.33 20.37
C VAL A 421 9.17 -15.61 20.30
N HIS A 422 8.79 -16.86 20.03
CA HIS A 422 7.40 -17.31 20.04
C HIS A 422 6.76 -17.15 21.43
N ALA A 423 7.50 -17.49 22.50
CA ALA A 423 7.10 -17.28 23.89
C ALA A 423 7.05 -15.80 24.33
N GLY A 424 7.59 -14.89 23.53
CA GLY A 424 7.63 -13.44 23.79
C GLY A 424 8.89 -12.93 24.49
N ASP A 425 9.77 -13.82 24.97
CA ASP A 425 10.91 -13.56 25.85
C ASP A 425 12.17 -12.99 25.15
N ALA A 426 12.18 -12.90 23.81
CA ALA A 426 13.33 -12.40 23.02
C ALA A 426 12.96 -11.31 21.98
N ASP A 427 13.97 -10.52 21.57
CA ASP A 427 13.87 -9.40 20.61
C ASP A 427 14.61 -9.66 19.28
N ARG A 428 14.26 -8.92 18.21
CA ARG A 428 14.82 -9.10 16.85
C ARG A 428 16.34 -9.02 16.80
N ARG A 429 16.93 -8.07 17.52
CA ARG A 429 18.39 -7.83 17.51
C ARG A 429 19.16 -8.95 18.25
N THR A 430 18.59 -9.47 19.32
CA THR A 430 19.18 -10.56 20.11
C THR A 430 19.01 -11.91 19.43
N LEU A 431 17.87 -12.17 18.76
CA LEU A 431 17.69 -13.33 17.89
C LEU A 431 18.70 -13.33 16.73
N ALA A 432 18.76 -12.25 15.94
CA ALA A 432 19.66 -12.15 14.78
C ALA A 432 21.15 -12.23 15.14
N ALA A 433 21.52 -11.90 16.38
CA ALA A 433 22.88 -12.14 16.88
C ALA A 433 23.18 -13.64 17.08
N ASN A 434 22.17 -14.45 17.45
CA ASN A 434 22.33 -15.85 17.83
C ASN A 434 21.97 -16.84 16.71
N VAL A 435 20.89 -16.63 15.96
CA VAL A 435 20.47 -17.52 14.87
C VAL A 435 21.49 -17.51 13.73
N ARG A 436 21.71 -18.68 13.12
CA ARG A 436 22.59 -18.89 11.96
C ARG A 436 21.91 -19.81 10.96
N LEU A 437 22.10 -19.50 9.68
CA LEU A 437 21.83 -20.40 8.56
C LEU A 437 23.14 -21.17 8.28
N GLU A 438 23.27 -22.37 8.84
CA GLU A 438 24.43 -23.24 8.56
C GLU A 438 24.30 -23.88 7.18
N LEU A 439 25.25 -23.60 6.31
CA LEU A 439 25.32 -24.09 4.94
C LEU A 439 25.75 -25.56 4.88
N HIS A 440 25.06 -26.37 4.08
CA HIS A 440 25.48 -27.73 3.76
C HIS A 440 25.30 -28.03 2.28
N THR A 441 26.39 -28.43 1.62
CA THR A 441 26.46 -28.67 0.18
C THR A 441 26.67 -30.15 -0.14
N ARG A 442 26.05 -30.64 -1.22
CA ARG A 442 26.28 -31.98 -1.79
C ARG A 442 27.47 -32.02 -2.78
N PHE A 443 28.32 -30.99 -2.75
CA PHE A 443 29.54 -30.83 -3.54
C PHE A 443 30.68 -30.29 -2.66
N ASP A 444 31.87 -30.16 -3.24
CA ASP A 444 33.04 -29.55 -2.58
C ASP A 444 33.01 -28.05 -2.89
N GLU A 445 32.73 -27.19 -1.90
CA GLU A 445 32.48 -25.75 -2.09
C GLU A 445 33.75 -24.92 -2.36
N ASP A 446 34.93 -25.48 -2.04
CA ASP A 446 36.24 -24.82 -2.05
C ASP A 446 36.64 -24.32 -3.46
N GLY A 447 36.27 -23.08 -3.78
CA GLY A 447 36.51 -22.44 -5.07
C GLY A 447 35.52 -22.81 -6.19
N VAL A 448 34.33 -23.29 -5.86
CA VAL A 448 33.22 -23.47 -6.83
C VAL A 448 32.69 -22.11 -7.30
N THR A 449 32.30 -22.04 -8.57
CA THR A 449 31.66 -20.86 -9.15
C THR A 449 30.32 -21.19 -9.79
N VAL A 450 29.36 -20.28 -9.66
CA VAL A 450 28.08 -20.31 -10.37
C VAL A 450 28.11 -19.18 -11.41
N ASP A 451 28.00 -19.54 -12.68
CA ASP A 451 28.13 -18.64 -13.86
C ASP A 451 29.32 -17.64 -13.89
N GLY A 452 30.34 -17.89 -13.05
CA GLY A 452 31.58 -17.12 -12.92
C GLY A 452 31.77 -16.43 -11.56
N GLU A 453 30.73 -16.37 -10.74
CA GLU A 453 30.73 -15.81 -9.39
C GLU A 453 31.05 -16.89 -8.33
N PRO A 454 31.73 -16.57 -7.20
CA PRO A 454 31.92 -17.53 -6.11
C PRO A 454 30.58 -18.00 -5.52
N PHE A 455 30.46 -19.30 -5.26
CA PHE A 455 29.19 -19.90 -4.81
C PHE A 455 28.56 -19.25 -3.56
N GLU A 456 29.36 -18.86 -2.56
CA GLU A 456 28.87 -18.18 -1.35
C GLU A 456 28.19 -16.85 -1.66
N SER A 457 28.78 -16.05 -2.57
CA SER A 457 28.28 -14.75 -3.02
C SER A 457 27.00 -14.91 -3.85
N PHE A 458 27.03 -15.82 -4.84
CA PHE A 458 25.84 -16.19 -5.61
C PHE A 458 24.68 -16.60 -4.69
N LEU A 459 24.94 -17.42 -3.66
CA LEU A 459 23.88 -17.91 -2.77
C LEU A 459 23.27 -16.78 -1.93
N THR A 460 24.08 -15.91 -1.32
CA THR A 460 23.57 -14.80 -0.49
C THR A 460 22.79 -13.78 -1.30
N ASP A 461 23.13 -13.59 -2.57
CA ASP A 461 22.49 -12.65 -3.47
C ASP A 461 21.22 -13.25 -4.15
N THR A 462 20.79 -14.48 -3.80
CA THR A 462 19.51 -15.04 -4.28
C THR A 462 18.30 -14.61 -3.42
N GLY A 463 17.16 -14.35 -4.07
CA GLY A 463 15.87 -14.16 -3.40
C GLY A 463 15.47 -15.34 -2.52
N ALA A 464 15.88 -16.56 -2.89
CA ALA A 464 15.64 -17.78 -2.10
C ALA A 464 16.37 -17.78 -0.76
N TYR A 465 17.60 -17.23 -0.69
CA TYR A 465 18.32 -17.03 0.57
C TYR A 465 17.70 -15.89 1.39
N ALA A 466 17.38 -14.76 0.74
CA ALA A 466 16.75 -13.60 1.39
C ALA A 466 15.40 -13.97 2.05
N PHE A 467 14.57 -14.78 1.37
CA PHE A 467 13.32 -15.31 1.92
C PHE A 467 13.56 -16.14 3.20
N VAL A 468 14.57 -17.02 3.21
CA VAL A 468 14.87 -17.84 4.39
C VAL A 468 15.41 -17.00 5.56
N GLU A 469 16.21 -15.98 5.30
CA GLU A 469 16.69 -15.06 6.34
C GLU A 469 15.56 -14.20 6.92
N TRP A 470 14.68 -13.65 6.07
CA TRP A 470 13.47 -12.92 6.48
C TRP A 470 12.52 -13.80 7.29
N LEU A 471 12.22 -15.02 6.82
CA LEU A 471 11.37 -16.00 7.50
C LEU A 471 11.91 -16.35 8.90
N ALA A 472 13.23 -16.50 9.05
CA ALA A 472 13.86 -16.92 10.29
C ALA A 472 14.24 -15.77 11.24
N THR A 473 14.24 -14.51 10.80
CA THR A 473 14.73 -13.37 11.61
C THR A 473 13.82 -12.13 11.64
N THR A 474 12.93 -11.97 10.66
CA THR A 474 12.11 -10.76 10.49
C THR A 474 10.62 -11.04 10.73
N LEU A 475 10.04 -12.01 10.01
CA LEU A 475 8.63 -12.41 10.10
C LEU A 475 8.13 -12.73 11.53
N PRO A 476 8.89 -13.44 12.40
CA PRO A 476 8.44 -13.73 13.77
C PRO A 476 8.16 -12.47 14.61
N PHE A 477 8.68 -11.32 14.18
CA PHE A 477 8.46 -10.04 14.84
C PHE A 477 7.44 -9.16 14.12
N GLU A 478 7.23 -9.34 12.81
CA GLU A 478 6.16 -8.67 12.06
C GLU A 478 4.81 -9.10 12.60
N ILE A 479 4.58 -10.43 12.69
CA ILE A 479 3.37 -11.03 13.27
C ILE A 479 3.10 -10.52 14.71
N ARG A 480 4.16 -10.33 15.52
CA ARG A 480 4.08 -9.83 16.91
C ARG A 480 3.90 -8.32 17.01
N SER A 481 4.38 -7.53 16.03
CA SER A 481 4.21 -6.08 16.04
C SER A 481 2.80 -5.64 15.60
N THR A 482 2.02 -6.58 15.08
CA THR A 482 0.71 -6.35 14.42
C THR A 482 -0.40 -7.18 15.09
N ASP A 483 -0.17 -7.60 16.34
CA ASP A 483 -1.04 -8.42 17.21
C ASP A 483 -1.68 -9.62 16.47
N SER A 484 -0.90 -10.25 15.59
CA SER A 484 -1.38 -11.23 14.61
C SER A 484 -1.03 -12.67 14.97
N GLU A 485 -0.57 -12.98 16.18
CA GLU A 485 -0.20 -14.34 16.60
C GLU A 485 -1.35 -15.37 16.51
N GLU A 486 -2.55 -15.07 17.04
CA GLU A 486 -3.73 -15.95 16.87
C GLU A 486 -4.27 -15.93 15.41
N PRO A 487 -4.37 -14.76 14.73
CA PRO A 487 -4.70 -14.69 13.31
C PRO A 487 -3.73 -15.41 12.36
N MET A 488 -2.46 -15.60 12.70
CA MET A 488 -1.42 -16.26 11.89
C MET A 488 -0.92 -17.57 12.50
N GLN A 489 -1.75 -18.20 13.36
CA GLN A 489 -1.31 -19.29 14.24
C GLN A 489 -0.54 -20.41 13.54
N TYR A 490 -0.94 -20.87 12.34
CA TYR A 490 -0.28 -22.02 11.71
C TYR A 490 1.13 -21.68 11.20
N ILE A 491 1.43 -20.41 10.92
CA ILE A 491 2.81 -19.94 10.71
C ILE A 491 3.51 -19.71 12.05
N TYR A 492 2.86 -19.02 12.98
CA TYR A 492 3.48 -18.57 14.23
C TYR A 492 3.87 -19.73 15.17
N ASP A 493 3.05 -20.78 15.24
CA ASP A 493 3.33 -22.02 16.00
C ASP A 493 4.39 -22.90 15.29
N ALA A 494 4.53 -22.79 13.97
CA ALA A 494 5.46 -23.60 13.17
C ALA A 494 6.88 -23.01 13.06
N LEU A 495 7.03 -21.69 13.20
CA LEU A 495 8.34 -21.02 13.14
C LEU A 495 9.40 -21.61 14.11
N PRO A 496 9.09 -21.98 15.38
CA PRO A 496 10.03 -22.67 16.27
C PRO A 496 10.46 -24.09 15.83
N GLU A 497 9.68 -24.77 14.97
CA GLU A 497 10.00 -26.14 14.52
C GLU A 497 10.98 -26.20 13.34
N VAL A 498 11.26 -25.07 12.69
CA VAL A 498 12.14 -24.97 11.51
C VAL A 498 13.54 -25.53 11.81
N ASP A 499 13.92 -26.60 11.13
CA ASP A 499 15.23 -27.24 11.29
C ASP A 499 16.12 -27.09 10.05
N ARG A 500 15.52 -27.16 8.85
CA ARG A 500 16.26 -27.19 7.58
C ARG A 500 15.44 -26.68 6.39
N VAL A 501 16.13 -26.20 5.37
CA VAL A 501 15.55 -25.70 4.11
C VAL A 501 16.24 -26.33 2.92
N PHE A 502 15.45 -26.75 1.93
CA PHE A 502 15.89 -27.23 0.62
C PHE A 502 15.44 -26.25 -0.46
N PHE A 503 16.23 -26.12 -1.52
CA PHE A 503 15.92 -25.32 -2.71
C PHE A 503 15.72 -26.23 -3.93
N ASP A 504 14.85 -25.86 -4.87
CA ASP A 504 14.51 -26.68 -6.06
C ASP A 504 14.22 -28.16 -5.68
N GLU A 505 13.33 -28.34 -4.69
CA GLU A 505 13.07 -29.62 -4.06
C GLU A 505 11.74 -30.19 -4.57
N THR A 506 11.81 -31.36 -5.21
CA THR A 506 10.65 -32.15 -5.60
C THR A 506 10.12 -32.95 -4.41
N VAL A 507 8.82 -32.81 -4.13
CA VAL A 507 8.09 -33.51 -3.07
C VAL A 507 7.05 -34.44 -3.70
N SER A 508 6.87 -35.63 -3.12
CA SER A 508 5.82 -36.57 -3.55
C SER A 508 4.49 -36.27 -2.84
N VAL A 509 3.40 -36.25 -3.61
CA VAL A 509 2.00 -36.04 -3.16
C VAL A 509 1.06 -37.06 -3.84
N ASP A 510 -0.15 -37.27 -3.31
CA ASP A 510 -1.12 -38.34 -3.66
C ASP A 510 -0.45 -39.71 -3.92
N GLY A 511 0.53 -40.05 -3.08
CA GLY A 511 1.30 -41.30 -3.10
C GLY A 511 2.31 -41.51 -4.24
N ASP A 512 2.08 -40.95 -5.44
CA ASP A 512 2.89 -41.18 -6.65
C ASP A 512 3.05 -39.92 -7.57
N GLN A 513 2.42 -38.78 -7.26
CA GLN A 513 2.59 -37.51 -8.00
C GLN A 513 3.82 -36.75 -7.48
N GLU A 514 4.57 -36.08 -8.37
CA GLU A 514 5.75 -35.27 -8.01
C GLU A 514 5.47 -33.79 -8.29
N VAL A 515 5.69 -32.92 -7.30
CA VAL A 515 5.57 -31.46 -7.39
C VAL A 515 6.84 -30.78 -6.90
N THR A 516 7.34 -29.76 -7.60
CA THR A 516 8.51 -28.98 -7.18
C THR A 516 8.09 -27.64 -6.58
N PHE A 517 8.83 -27.21 -5.57
CA PHE A 517 8.80 -25.87 -4.99
C PHE A 517 10.22 -25.31 -4.96
N ASP A 518 10.34 -23.99 -5.14
CA ASP A 518 11.63 -23.30 -5.19
C ASP A 518 12.28 -23.26 -3.81
N VAL A 519 11.47 -23.27 -2.74
CA VAL A 519 11.89 -23.46 -1.34
C VAL A 519 10.97 -24.46 -0.64
N VAL A 520 11.54 -25.42 0.10
CA VAL A 520 10.82 -26.30 1.03
C VAL A 520 11.48 -26.27 2.41
N VAL A 521 10.77 -25.72 3.39
CA VAL A 521 11.18 -25.65 4.80
C VAL A 521 10.60 -26.83 5.56
N ARG A 522 11.44 -27.58 6.27
CA ARG A 522 11.04 -28.79 7.00
C ARG A 522 11.43 -28.73 8.48
N ASN A 523 10.61 -29.40 9.30
CA ASN A 523 10.91 -29.63 10.71
C ASN A 523 12.05 -30.64 10.88
N ARG A 524 12.41 -30.92 12.14
CA ARG A 524 13.48 -31.87 12.49
C ARG A 524 13.19 -33.32 12.06
N MET A 525 11.92 -33.71 12.01
CA MET A 525 11.47 -35.05 11.63
C MET A 525 11.53 -35.26 10.10
N GLY A 526 11.36 -34.19 9.33
CA GLY A 526 11.34 -34.19 7.86
C GLY A 526 9.98 -33.81 7.26
N ASP A 527 9.01 -33.42 8.09
CA ASP A 527 7.68 -33.00 7.66
C ASP A 527 7.76 -31.54 7.15
N PRO A 528 7.03 -31.18 6.07
CA PRO A 528 7.04 -29.82 5.53
C PRO A 528 6.28 -28.87 6.45
N LEU A 529 6.87 -27.70 6.73
CA LEU A 529 6.25 -26.61 7.49
C LEU A 529 5.83 -25.49 6.55
N PHE A 530 6.72 -25.09 5.63
CA PHE A 530 6.48 -24.04 4.67
C PHE A 530 6.99 -24.44 3.28
N VAL A 531 6.30 -23.98 2.25
CA VAL A 531 6.77 -24.02 0.86
C VAL A 531 6.74 -22.62 0.26
N ALA A 532 7.64 -22.33 -0.68
CA ALA A 532 7.58 -21.10 -1.47
C ALA A 532 7.80 -21.35 -2.95
N THR A 533 7.26 -20.44 -3.77
CA THR A 533 7.63 -20.29 -5.18
C THR A 533 8.13 -18.86 -5.41
N LEU A 534 9.15 -18.70 -6.28
CA LEU A 534 9.83 -17.43 -6.50
C LEU A 534 9.67 -16.95 -7.94
N GLU A 535 9.04 -15.80 -8.10
CA GLU A 535 8.83 -15.12 -9.38
C GLU A 535 9.92 -14.03 -9.53
N GLU A 536 11.07 -14.45 -10.06
CA GLU A 536 12.24 -13.58 -10.31
C GLU A 536 12.06 -12.75 -11.61
N GLY A 537 12.49 -11.49 -11.59
CA GLY A 537 12.44 -10.57 -12.73
C GLY A 537 11.39 -9.45 -12.65
N PRO A 538 11.25 -8.64 -13.73
CA PRO A 538 10.48 -7.41 -13.71
C PRO A 538 8.99 -7.57 -14.05
N ASP A 539 8.60 -8.68 -14.68
CA ASP A 539 7.21 -8.93 -15.08
C ASP A 539 6.36 -9.24 -13.82
N PRO A 540 5.14 -8.69 -13.69
CA PRO A 540 4.35 -8.83 -12.47
C PRO A 540 3.67 -10.20 -12.34
N THR A 541 3.40 -10.59 -11.09
CA THR A 541 2.88 -11.92 -10.76
C THR A 541 1.36 -11.97 -10.86
N SER A 542 0.87 -12.59 -11.93
CA SER A 542 -0.57 -12.75 -12.24
C SER A 542 -1.21 -13.98 -11.59
N ALA A 543 -2.54 -14.08 -11.67
CA ALA A 543 -3.29 -15.27 -11.26
C ALA A 543 -2.75 -16.56 -11.91
N GLY A 544 -2.25 -16.48 -13.15
CA GLY A 544 -1.71 -17.62 -13.90
C GLY A 544 -0.43 -18.25 -13.30
N ALA A 545 0.32 -17.50 -12.48
CA ALA A 545 1.45 -18.02 -11.71
C ALA A 545 1.02 -18.57 -10.34
N ILE A 546 0.01 -17.92 -9.72
CA ILE A 546 -0.48 -18.23 -8.38
C ILE A 546 -1.38 -19.47 -8.34
N GLU A 547 -2.30 -19.66 -9.29
CA GLU A 547 -3.23 -20.82 -9.31
C GLU A 547 -2.50 -22.17 -9.30
N PRO A 548 -1.43 -22.40 -10.11
CA PRO A 548 -0.65 -23.63 -10.06
C PRO A 548 0.15 -23.79 -8.77
N PHE A 549 0.49 -22.71 -8.06
CA PHE A 549 1.13 -22.79 -6.74
C PHE A 549 0.13 -23.17 -5.64
N ILE A 550 -1.02 -22.49 -5.57
CA ILE A 550 -2.11 -22.84 -4.63
C ILE A 550 -2.51 -24.30 -4.80
N THR A 551 -2.58 -24.79 -6.05
CA THR A 551 -2.87 -26.21 -6.34
C THR A 551 -1.78 -27.12 -5.74
N ARG A 552 -0.50 -26.90 -6.05
CA ARG A 552 0.63 -27.69 -5.51
C ARG A 552 0.67 -27.70 -3.97
N ALA A 553 0.47 -26.54 -3.34
CA ALA A 553 0.46 -26.41 -1.89
C ALA A 553 -0.75 -27.11 -1.24
N SER A 554 -1.91 -27.08 -1.91
CA SER A 554 -3.12 -27.78 -1.48
C SER A 554 -2.99 -29.30 -1.53
N ASP A 555 -2.40 -29.83 -2.61
CA ASP A 555 -2.08 -31.26 -2.73
C ASP A 555 -1.12 -31.68 -1.61
N LEU A 556 -0.04 -30.92 -1.37
CA LEU A 556 0.93 -31.21 -0.32
C LEU A 556 0.32 -31.19 1.09
N CYS A 557 -0.53 -30.20 1.38
CA CYS A 557 -1.20 -30.09 2.68
C CYS A 557 -2.23 -31.21 2.91
N ALA A 558 -2.75 -31.85 1.86
CA ALA A 558 -3.65 -33.00 1.98
C ALA A 558 -2.91 -34.31 2.36
N ASP A 559 -1.62 -34.42 2.07
CA ASP A 559 -0.74 -35.51 2.53
C ASP A 559 0.01 -35.18 3.84
N SER A 560 0.19 -33.89 4.14
CA SER A 560 1.03 -33.40 5.25
C SER A 560 0.30 -32.34 6.09
N ASP A 561 -0.38 -32.80 7.15
CA ASP A 561 -1.09 -31.98 8.16
C ASP A 561 -0.21 -30.91 8.86
N SER A 562 1.10 -30.88 8.60
CA SER A 562 2.09 -29.97 9.19
C SER A 562 2.34 -28.68 8.41
N LEU A 563 1.78 -28.53 7.20
CA LEU A 563 2.01 -27.35 6.37
C LEU A 563 1.30 -26.12 6.97
N GLY A 564 2.07 -25.22 7.58
CA GLY A 564 1.56 -24.02 8.21
C GLY A 564 1.32 -22.86 7.25
N GLY A 565 2.10 -22.78 6.17
CA GLY A 565 2.01 -21.69 5.19
C GLY A 565 2.63 -21.99 3.83
N ALA A 566 2.15 -21.29 2.81
CA ALA A 566 2.62 -21.37 1.43
C ALA A 566 2.82 -19.95 0.89
N PHE A 567 4.03 -19.64 0.45
CA PHE A 567 4.46 -18.28 0.09
C PHE A 567 4.68 -18.14 -1.42
N VAL A 568 4.05 -17.15 -2.06
CA VAL A 568 4.50 -16.64 -3.35
C VAL A 568 5.37 -15.42 -3.07
N VAL A 569 6.60 -15.42 -3.56
CA VAL A 569 7.54 -14.31 -3.42
C VAL A 569 7.82 -13.74 -4.81
N THR A 570 7.72 -12.43 -5.00
CA THR A 570 7.98 -11.76 -6.28
C THR A 570 9.02 -10.65 -6.15
N GLU A 571 9.88 -10.49 -7.15
CA GLU A 571 10.80 -9.34 -7.29
C GLU A 571 10.13 -8.11 -7.91
N SER A 572 8.87 -8.25 -8.35
CA SER A 572 8.05 -7.20 -8.94
C SER A 572 6.86 -6.90 -8.02
N TYR A 573 5.65 -6.87 -8.55
CA TYR A 573 4.40 -6.70 -7.79
C TYR A 573 3.35 -7.72 -8.23
N PHE A 574 2.32 -7.93 -7.41
CA PHE A 574 1.19 -8.80 -7.76
C PHE A 574 0.18 -8.07 -8.65
N GLU A 575 -0.25 -8.69 -9.76
CA GLU A 575 -1.35 -8.14 -10.55
C GLU A 575 -2.69 -8.29 -9.81
N SER A 576 -3.67 -7.45 -10.16
CA SER A 576 -4.98 -7.42 -9.50
C SER A 576 -5.71 -8.75 -9.55
N ASP A 577 -5.54 -9.53 -10.62
CA ASP A 577 -6.16 -10.86 -10.76
C ASP A 577 -5.52 -11.89 -9.81
N GLY A 578 -4.21 -11.81 -9.57
CA GLY A 578 -3.49 -12.63 -8.59
C GLY A 578 -3.89 -12.32 -7.16
N LEU A 579 -4.07 -11.02 -6.85
CA LEU A 579 -4.61 -10.58 -5.56
C LEU A 579 -6.08 -10.99 -5.38
N GLU A 580 -6.90 -10.94 -6.43
CA GLU A 580 -8.30 -11.42 -6.41
C GLU A 580 -8.38 -12.93 -6.21
N LEU A 581 -7.59 -13.71 -6.95
CA LEU A 581 -7.50 -15.17 -6.82
C LEU A 581 -7.06 -15.61 -5.41
N ALA A 582 -6.04 -14.96 -4.84
CA ALA A 582 -5.55 -15.29 -3.50
C ALA A 582 -6.61 -14.96 -2.41
N ARG A 583 -7.40 -13.90 -2.62
CA ARG A 583 -8.58 -13.60 -1.79
C ARG A 583 -9.67 -14.65 -1.99
N GLU A 584 -10.05 -15.03 -3.21
CA GLU A 584 -11.07 -16.07 -3.47
C GLU A 584 -10.68 -17.43 -2.84
N ALA A 585 -9.41 -17.83 -2.99
CA ALA A 585 -8.90 -19.09 -2.48
C ALA A 585 -9.02 -19.21 -0.95
N THR A 586 -8.94 -18.07 -0.24
CA THR A 586 -8.94 -17.96 1.22
C THR A 586 -10.29 -17.55 1.81
N SER A 587 -11.13 -16.81 1.08
CA SER A 587 -12.48 -16.41 1.52
C SER A 587 -13.47 -17.59 1.46
N LYS A 588 -13.58 -18.36 2.53
CA LYS A 588 -14.35 -19.62 2.57
C LYS A 588 -15.19 -19.84 3.83
N SER A 589 -15.91 -18.81 4.30
CA SER A 589 -17.39 -18.85 4.34
C SER A 589 -18.05 -17.54 4.77
N LEU A 590 -19.07 -17.10 4.00
CA LEU A 590 -20.04 -16.04 4.34
C LEU A 590 -20.84 -16.28 5.65
N LEU A 591 -20.63 -17.40 6.35
CA LEU A 591 -21.27 -17.75 7.63
C LEU A 591 -20.26 -18.18 8.71
N SER A 592 -18.96 -18.09 8.44
CA SER A 592 -17.90 -18.37 9.40
C SER A 592 -17.19 -17.08 9.77
N ARG A 593 -17.02 -16.83 11.08
CA ARG A 593 -16.11 -15.79 11.55
C ARG A 593 -14.69 -16.33 11.37
N GLU A 594 -14.08 -16.05 10.23
CA GLU A 594 -12.75 -16.56 9.88
C GLU A 594 -11.73 -16.13 10.95
N LYS A 595 -11.09 -17.13 11.55
CA LYS A 595 -10.18 -16.96 12.71
C LYS A 595 -8.76 -16.63 12.31
N HIS A 596 -8.41 -16.86 11.05
CA HIS A 596 -7.06 -16.96 10.55
C HIS A 596 -6.96 -16.13 9.27
N ARG A 597 -6.00 -15.21 9.19
CA ARG A 597 -5.82 -14.33 8.02
C ARG A 597 -5.33 -15.16 6.82
N SER A 598 -5.89 -14.88 5.64
CA SER A 598 -5.54 -15.52 4.35
C SER A 598 -5.38 -17.05 4.42
N PHE A 599 -6.37 -17.75 4.97
CA PHE A 599 -6.27 -19.18 5.28
C PHE A 599 -6.98 -20.07 4.23
N VAL A 600 -6.23 -20.90 3.52
CA VAL A 600 -6.77 -21.87 2.56
C VAL A 600 -7.25 -23.12 3.30
N SER A 601 -8.55 -23.16 3.63
CA SER A 601 -9.18 -24.32 4.24
C SER A 601 -9.41 -25.46 3.24
N LEU A 602 -8.82 -26.63 3.54
CA LEU A 602 -9.07 -27.89 2.85
C LEU A 602 -10.13 -28.72 3.60
N THR A 603 -10.05 -28.73 4.94
CA THR A 603 -11.07 -29.32 5.82
C THR A 603 -11.42 -28.38 6.97
N ARG A 604 -12.25 -28.84 7.92
CA ARG A 604 -12.57 -28.11 9.16
C ARG A 604 -11.41 -27.97 10.15
N LYS A 605 -10.24 -28.53 9.83
CA LYS A 605 -9.05 -28.54 10.69
C LYS A 605 -7.74 -28.36 9.94
N ASP A 606 -7.74 -28.68 8.65
CA ASP A 606 -6.52 -28.87 7.87
C ASP A 606 -6.53 -27.84 6.72
N GLY A 607 -5.40 -27.18 6.51
CA GLY A 607 -5.25 -25.98 5.67
C GLY A 607 -4.05 -25.15 6.12
N TYR A 608 -3.69 -24.14 5.33
CA TYR A 608 -2.46 -23.35 5.50
C TYR A 608 -2.72 -21.86 5.26
N HIS A 609 -1.86 -20.98 5.77
CA HIS A 609 -1.86 -19.57 5.37
C HIS A 609 -1.25 -19.42 3.97
N LEU A 610 -1.99 -18.85 3.03
CA LEU A 610 -1.44 -18.38 1.77
C LEU A 610 -0.81 -17.00 2.02
N CYS A 611 0.44 -16.83 1.65
CA CYS A 611 1.17 -15.58 1.80
C CYS A 611 1.65 -15.07 0.44
N LEU A 612 1.44 -13.79 0.16
CA LEU A 612 2.00 -13.07 -0.99
C LEU A 612 3.00 -12.06 -0.45
N VAL A 613 4.24 -12.15 -0.93
CA VAL A 613 5.38 -11.37 -0.42
C VAL A 613 6.08 -10.66 -1.58
N GLU A 614 6.33 -9.37 -1.46
CA GLU A 614 7.07 -8.58 -2.45
C GLU A 614 8.47 -8.24 -1.93
N ALA A 615 9.47 -8.36 -2.80
CA ALA A 615 10.82 -7.86 -2.54
C ALA A 615 10.91 -6.40 -3.00
N ARG A 616 11.22 -5.50 -2.07
CA ARG A 616 11.38 -4.05 -2.32
C ARG A 616 12.60 -3.55 -1.55
N GLU A 617 13.45 -2.74 -2.18
CA GLU A 617 14.60 -2.07 -1.53
C GLU A 617 15.51 -3.00 -0.68
N ASP A 618 15.90 -4.15 -1.24
CA ASP A 618 16.70 -5.21 -0.56
C ASP A 618 16.02 -5.83 0.68
N ALA A 619 14.70 -5.66 0.85
CA ALA A 619 13.88 -6.23 1.93
C ALA A 619 12.62 -6.94 1.40
N LEU A 620 11.92 -7.70 2.26
CA LEU A 620 10.72 -8.47 1.93
C LEU A 620 9.53 -8.00 2.78
N TYR A 621 8.36 -7.88 2.15
CA TYR A 621 7.13 -7.34 2.75
C TYR A 621 5.93 -8.24 2.46
N MET A 622 5.12 -8.58 3.47
CA MET A 622 3.93 -9.42 3.30
C MET A 622 2.73 -8.57 2.84
N THR A 623 2.43 -8.58 1.54
CA THR A 623 1.29 -7.89 0.92
C THR A 623 -0.04 -8.59 1.21
N LEU A 624 -0.03 -9.92 1.33
CA LEU A 624 -1.20 -10.70 1.75
C LEU A 624 -0.77 -11.85 2.68
N PRO A 625 -1.45 -12.08 3.80
CA PRO A 625 -2.25 -11.08 4.49
C PRO A 625 -1.38 -9.89 4.90
N GLU A 626 -1.94 -8.69 4.83
CA GLU A 626 -1.30 -7.50 5.38
C GLU A 626 -0.96 -7.74 6.86
N LEU A 627 0.26 -7.41 7.26
CA LEU A 627 0.75 -7.45 8.65
C LEU A 627 1.05 -6.03 9.12
#